data_AF-A0AAU3FUQ1-F1
#
_entry.id   AF-A0AAU3FUQ1-F1
#
_cell.length_a   1.000
_cell.length_b   1.000
_cell.length_c   1.000
_cell.angle_alpha   90.00
_cell.angle_beta   90.00
_cell.angle_gamma   90.00
#
_symmetry.space_group_name_H-M   'P 1'
#
loop_
_entity.id
_entity.type
_entity.pdbx_description
1 polymer ?
#
loop_
_entity_poly.entity_id
_entity_poly.type
_entity_poly.pdbx_seq_one_letter_code
_entity_poly.pdbx_strand_id
1 'polypeptide(L)'
;MTPVRQELPARASGKARKSAKRSERGKGRDAKAGTKVAQVRLQPDEVANLEMVVRHLNLGSTSEALREGLRLLVREAAEEQAAEEIRAFYNGEPAPRPAGVIPATEAELKAADDAQW
;
A
#
# COMPACT_ATOMS: atom_id res chain seq x y z
N MET A 1 43.61 12.01 56.55
CA MET A 1 42.96 12.31 57.85
C MET A 1 41.84 13.31 57.59
N THR A 2 40.59 12.90 57.80
CA THR A 2 39.38 13.71 57.59
C THR A 2 39.24 14.76 58.69
N PRO A 3 38.49 15.84 58.43
CA PRO A 3 37.27 16.03 59.23
C PRO A 3 36.09 16.48 58.35
N VAL A 4 34.94 15.80 58.43
CA VAL A 4 33.79 16.08 59.33
C VAL A 4 32.63 16.66 58.52
N ARG A 5 31.58 15.84 58.45
CA ARG A 5 30.13 16.15 58.35
C ARG A 5 29.77 17.63 58.46
N GLN A 6 29.09 18.12 57.42
CA GLN A 6 28.12 19.21 57.55
C GLN A 6 26.70 18.63 57.59
N GLU A 7 25.90 19.22 58.47
CA GLU A 7 24.52 18.90 58.78
C GLU A 7 23.55 19.29 57.65
N LEU A 8 22.44 18.55 57.61
CA LEU A 8 21.21 18.93 56.90
C LEU A 8 20.61 20.20 57.53
N PRO A 9 19.75 20.92 56.78
CA PRO A 9 18.35 20.78 57.19
C PRO A 9 17.34 20.62 56.06
N ALA A 10 16.22 20.07 56.50
CA ALA A 10 15.00 19.73 55.78
C ALA A 10 14.30 20.92 55.11
N ARG A 11 13.56 20.64 54.03
CA ARG A 11 12.09 20.49 54.08
C ARG A 11 11.49 20.23 52.70
N ALA A 12 10.40 19.48 52.77
CA ALA A 12 9.55 19.00 51.70
C ALA A 12 8.91 20.11 50.84
N SER A 13 8.61 19.79 49.58
CA SER A 13 7.32 20.10 48.93
C SER A 13 7.34 19.69 47.46
N GLY A 14 6.16 19.28 46.95
CA GLY A 14 5.84 19.41 45.53
C GLY A 14 5.67 18.12 44.74
N LYS A 15 4.47 17.54 44.80
CA LYS A 15 3.92 16.73 43.70
C LYS A 15 3.97 17.53 42.39
N ALA A 16 4.52 16.95 41.33
CA ALA A 16 4.14 17.28 39.96
C ALA A 16 4.23 16.02 39.08
N ARG A 17 3.05 15.43 38.83
CA ARG A 17 2.83 14.48 37.74
C ARG A 17 3.07 15.18 36.41
N LYS A 18 3.89 14.63 35.52
CA LYS A 18 3.68 14.75 34.07
C LYS A 18 4.02 13.44 33.38
N SER A 19 2.95 12.87 32.86
CA SER A 19 2.82 11.68 32.04
C SER A 19 3.66 11.77 30.77
N ALA A 20 4.71 10.94 30.67
CA ALA A 20 5.36 10.64 29.41
C ALA A 20 4.49 9.65 28.63
N LYS A 21 3.57 10.22 27.85
CA LYS A 21 2.80 9.55 26.81
C LYS A 21 3.77 9.16 25.67
N ARG A 22 4.19 7.90 25.64
CA ARG A 22 4.82 7.29 24.44
C ARG A 22 4.00 6.09 24.00
N SER A 23 2.80 6.36 23.50
CA SER A 23 2.02 5.40 22.71
C SER A 23 2.20 5.73 21.23
N GLU A 24 3.21 5.15 20.60
CA GLU A 24 3.31 5.05 19.14
C GLU A 24 3.70 3.63 18.73
N ARG A 25 3.02 2.65 19.34
CA ARG A 25 3.00 1.26 18.86
C ARG A 25 1.56 0.78 18.93
N GLY A 26 0.78 1.21 17.94
CA GLY A 26 -0.65 0.93 17.89
C GLY A 26 -1.35 1.72 16.81
N LYS A 27 -0.77 1.81 15.61
CA LYS A 27 -1.44 2.39 14.45
C LYS A 27 -1.24 1.44 13.28
N GLY A 28 -2.07 0.40 13.23
CA GLY A 28 -1.98 -0.59 12.15
C GLY A 28 -2.85 -1.83 12.29
N ARG A 29 -3.74 -1.95 13.28
CA ARG A 29 -4.61 -3.14 13.40
C ARG A 29 -6.09 -2.86 13.72
N ASP A 30 -6.54 -1.62 13.55
CA ASP A 30 -7.96 -1.27 13.79
C ASP A 30 -8.50 -0.27 12.75
N ALA A 31 -8.13 -0.44 11.48
CA ALA A 31 -8.99 0.07 10.42
C ALA A 31 -10.22 -0.83 10.40
N LYS A 32 -11.22 -0.48 11.23
CA LYS A 32 -12.49 -1.20 11.34
C LYS A 32 -12.98 -1.61 9.95
N ALA A 33 -13.20 -2.90 9.80
CA ALA A 33 -13.84 -3.56 8.66
C ALA A 33 -15.31 -3.09 8.52
N GLY A 34 -15.51 -1.80 8.28
CA GLY A 34 -16.81 -1.19 8.05
C GLY A 34 -16.99 -0.94 6.56
N THR A 35 -18.09 -1.44 6.01
CA THR A 35 -18.54 -1.06 4.67
C THR A 35 -18.95 0.42 4.68
N LYS A 36 -18.52 1.18 3.67
CA LYS A 36 -18.97 2.55 3.40
C LYS A 36 -19.79 2.57 2.12
N VAL A 37 -20.85 3.37 2.12
CA VAL A 37 -21.68 3.62 0.93
C VAL A 37 -21.21 4.89 0.25
N ALA A 38 -21.05 4.84 -1.06
CA ALA A 38 -20.74 5.98 -1.91
C ALA A 38 -21.74 6.05 -3.08
N GLN A 39 -22.02 7.25 -3.57
CA GLN A 39 -22.85 7.49 -4.74
C GLN A 39 -21.96 7.97 -5.89
N VAL A 40 -22.18 7.42 -7.08
CA VAL A 40 -21.42 7.75 -8.30
C VAL A 40 -22.41 8.13 -9.39
N ARG A 41 -22.06 9.16 -10.16
CA ARG A 41 -22.79 9.55 -11.38
C ARG A 41 -22.05 8.99 -12.58
N LEU A 42 -22.76 8.23 -13.39
CA LEU A 42 -22.23 7.62 -14.61
C LEU A 42 -22.97 8.17 -15.81
N GLN A 43 -22.26 8.31 -16.91
CA GLN A 43 -22.84 8.60 -18.22
C GLN A 43 -23.65 7.39 -18.71
N PRO A 44 -24.62 7.58 -19.62
CA PRO A 44 -25.46 6.49 -20.11
C PRO A 44 -24.68 5.33 -20.75
N ASP A 45 -23.59 5.63 -21.46
CA ASP A 45 -22.70 4.64 -22.05
C ASP A 45 -21.87 3.89 -21.00
N GLU A 46 -21.41 4.57 -19.95
CA GLU A 46 -20.75 3.93 -18.81
C GLU A 46 -21.68 2.95 -18.08
N VAL A 47 -22.97 3.30 -17.93
CA VAL A 47 -24.00 2.40 -17.38
C VAL A 47 -24.17 1.18 -18.28
N ALA A 48 -24.28 1.37 -19.60
CA ALA A 48 -24.42 0.27 -20.55
C ALA A 48 -23.21 -0.69 -20.51
N ASN A 49 -22.00 -0.14 -20.40
CA ASN A 49 -20.77 -0.92 -20.23
C ASN A 49 -20.78 -1.70 -18.90
N LEU A 50 -21.19 -1.07 -17.81
CA LEU A 50 -21.29 -1.73 -16.51
C LEU A 50 -22.29 -2.89 -16.54
N GLU A 51 -23.45 -2.72 -17.17
CA GLU A 51 -24.43 -3.80 -17.35
C GLU A 51 -23.89 -4.93 -18.23
N MET A 52 -23.17 -4.59 -19.31
CA MET A 52 -22.50 -5.58 -20.16
C MET A 52 -21.52 -6.43 -19.34
N VAL A 53 -20.68 -5.79 -18.51
CA VAL A 53 -19.70 -6.46 -17.65
C VAL A 53 -20.40 -7.38 -16.64
N VAL A 54 -21.44 -6.89 -15.97
CA VAL A 54 -22.22 -7.69 -15.01
C VAL A 54 -22.74 -8.97 -15.67
N ARG A 55 -23.27 -8.88 -16.90
CA ARG A 55 -23.77 -10.05 -17.64
C ARG A 55 -22.64 -10.99 -18.09
N HIS A 56 -21.59 -10.46 -18.69
CA HIS A 56 -20.50 -11.28 -19.25
C HIS A 56 -19.68 -12.00 -18.18
N LEU A 57 -19.52 -11.37 -17.01
CA LEU A 57 -18.76 -11.93 -15.89
C LEU A 57 -19.67 -12.62 -14.86
N ASN A 58 -20.98 -12.72 -15.13
CA ASN A 58 -21.97 -13.35 -14.25
C ASN A 58 -21.93 -12.81 -12.80
N LEU A 59 -21.84 -11.49 -12.66
CA LEU A 59 -21.79 -10.81 -11.36
C LEU A 59 -23.21 -10.61 -10.82
N GLY A 60 -23.36 -10.66 -9.50
CA GLY A 60 -24.67 -10.56 -8.85
C GLY A 60 -25.23 -9.13 -8.80
N SER A 61 -24.40 -8.11 -9.04
CA SER A 61 -24.85 -6.71 -9.06
C SER A 61 -23.84 -5.74 -9.71
N THR A 62 -24.33 -4.55 -10.05
CA THR A 62 -23.49 -3.41 -10.46
C THR A 62 -22.51 -2.98 -9.36
N SER A 63 -22.92 -3.06 -8.10
CA SER A 63 -22.05 -2.74 -6.96
C SER A 63 -20.91 -3.73 -6.80
N GLU A 64 -21.13 -5.00 -7.14
CA GLU A 64 -20.08 -6.01 -7.17
C GLU A 64 -19.08 -5.73 -8.31
N ALA A 65 -19.57 -5.45 -9.52
CA ALA A 65 -18.72 -5.05 -10.64
C ALA A 65 -17.86 -3.82 -10.33
N LEU A 66 -18.43 -2.78 -9.71
CA LEU A 66 -17.67 -1.59 -9.30
C LEU A 66 -16.60 -1.92 -8.24
N ARG A 67 -16.90 -2.82 -7.31
CA ARG A 67 -15.89 -3.26 -6.32
C ARG A 67 -14.76 -4.06 -6.96
N GLU A 68 -15.06 -4.96 -7.90
CA GLU A 68 -14.03 -5.69 -8.63
C GLU A 68 -13.18 -4.75 -9.48
N GLY A 69 -13.81 -3.82 -10.21
CA GLY A 69 -13.10 -2.77 -10.94
C GLY A 69 -12.15 -1.98 -10.04
N LEU A 70 -12.60 -1.56 -8.86
CA LEU A 70 -11.75 -0.85 -7.91
C LEU A 70 -10.57 -1.71 -7.41
N ARG A 71 -10.78 -3.01 -7.16
CA ARG A 71 -9.68 -3.92 -6.76
C ARG A 71 -8.64 -4.07 -7.86
N LEU A 72 -9.07 -4.15 -9.12
CA LEU A 72 -8.16 -4.19 -10.27
C LEU A 72 -7.34 -2.91 -10.39
N LEU A 73 -7.97 -1.74 -10.25
CA LEU A 73 -7.26 -0.45 -10.29
C LEU A 73 -6.25 -0.30 -9.14
N VAL A 74 -6.59 -0.76 -7.93
CA VAL A 74 -5.64 -0.74 -6.80
C VAL A 74 -4.44 -1.65 -7.06
N ARG A 75 -4.67 -2.80 -7.69
CA ARG A 75 -3.59 -3.70 -8.08
C ARG A 75 -2.68 -3.06 -9.12
N GLU A 76 -3.24 -2.46 -10.16
CA GLU A 76 -2.48 -1.75 -11.21
C GLU A 76 -1.62 -0.64 -10.60
N ALA A 77 -2.20 0.22 -9.76
CA ALA A 77 -1.47 1.30 -9.10
C ALA A 77 -0.32 0.78 -8.22
N ALA A 78 -0.48 -0.37 -7.57
CA ALA A 78 0.59 -1.01 -6.81
C ALA A 78 1.71 -1.56 -7.70
N GLU A 79 1.37 -2.09 -8.88
CA GLU A 79 2.34 -2.57 -9.87
C GLU A 79 3.13 -1.40 -10.49
N GLU A 80 2.47 -0.28 -10.83
CA GLU A 80 3.14 0.95 -11.27
C GLU A 80 4.09 1.49 -10.20
N GLN A 81 3.64 1.57 -8.95
CA GLN A 81 4.48 2.01 -7.83
C GLN A 81 5.70 1.09 -7.66
N ALA A 82 5.52 -0.23 -7.71
CA ALA A 82 6.63 -1.18 -7.62
C ALA A 82 7.63 -1.00 -8.76
N ALA A 83 7.14 -0.76 -9.99
CA ALA A 83 8.01 -0.47 -11.13
C ALA A 83 8.82 0.82 -10.95
N GLU A 84 8.20 1.86 -10.38
CA GLU A 84 8.90 3.10 -10.01
C GLU A 84 9.96 2.86 -8.94
N GLU A 85 9.67 2.07 -7.90
CA GLU A 85 10.62 1.71 -6.86
C GLU A 85 11.84 0.96 -7.41
N ILE A 86 11.64 0.03 -8.34
CA ILE A 86 12.73 -0.67 -9.03
C ILE A 86 13.58 0.31 -9.84
N ARG A 87 12.94 1.19 -10.62
CA ARG A 87 13.66 2.23 -11.38
C ARG A 87 14.47 3.13 -10.44
N ALA A 88 13.88 3.58 -9.34
CA ALA A 88 14.56 4.41 -8.36
C ALA A 88 15.76 3.68 -7.72
N PHE A 89 15.61 2.40 -7.39
CA PHE A 89 16.69 1.58 -6.84
C PHE A 89 17.91 1.49 -7.77
N TYR A 90 17.67 1.39 -9.08
CA TYR A 90 18.73 1.36 -10.10
C TYR A 90 19.07 2.73 -10.69
N ASN A 91 18.64 3.84 -10.06
CA ASN A 91 18.87 5.21 -10.55
C ASN A 91 18.39 5.45 -12.00
N GLY A 92 17.31 4.79 -12.40
CA GLY A 92 16.73 4.86 -13.74
C GLY A 92 17.38 3.94 -14.77
N GLU A 93 18.50 3.29 -14.44
CA GLU A 93 19.14 2.30 -15.30
C GLU A 93 18.42 0.94 -15.24
N PRO A 94 18.46 0.15 -16.31
CA PRO A 94 17.93 -1.21 -16.28
C PRO A 94 18.70 -2.07 -15.26
N ALA A 95 17.98 -2.97 -14.60
CA ALA A 95 18.58 -3.92 -13.66
C ALA A 95 19.70 -4.73 -14.36
N PRO A 96 20.86 -4.91 -13.70
CA PRO A 96 21.97 -5.65 -14.28
C PRO A 96 21.58 -7.11 -14.50
N ARG A 97 21.98 -7.65 -15.65
CA ARG A 97 21.71 -9.05 -15.98
C ARG A 97 22.67 -9.98 -15.23
N PRO A 98 22.19 -11.16 -14.78
CA PRO A 98 23.07 -12.20 -14.26
C PRO A 98 24.11 -12.64 -15.30
N ALA A 99 25.27 -13.11 -14.83
CA ALA A 99 26.34 -13.57 -15.70
C ALA A 99 25.88 -14.75 -16.59
N GLY A 100 26.26 -14.70 -17.87
CA GLY A 100 25.93 -15.73 -18.85
C GLY A 100 24.51 -15.66 -19.44
N VAL A 101 23.68 -14.71 -19.00
CA VAL A 101 22.32 -14.54 -19.55
C VAL A 101 22.36 -13.65 -20.80
N ILE A 102 22.01 -14.24 -21.94
CA ILE A 102 21.87 -13.55 -23.23
C ILE A 102 20.45 -12.95 -23.30
N PRO A 103 20.26 -11.70 -23.74
CA PRO A 103 18.93 -11.15 -23.94
C PRO A 103 18.15 -11.97 -24.98
N ALA A 104 16.86 -12.19 -24.70
CA ALA A 104 15.94 -12.66 -25.71
C ALA A 104 15.89 -11.66 -26.88
N THR A 105 15.84 -12.18 -28.09
CA THR A 105 15.59 -11.39 -29.29
C THR A 105 14.13 -10.98 -29.37
N GLU A 106 13.85 -9.90 -30.11
CA GLU A 106 12.47 -9.43 -30.35
C GLU A 106 11.57 -10.52 -30.94
N ALA A 107 12.12 -11.36 -31.81
CA ALA A 107 11.40 -12.48 -32.42
C ALA A 107 11.03 -13.56 -31.38
N GLU A 108 11.91 -13.83 -30.42
CA GLU A 108 11.65 -14.79 -29.34
C GLU A 108 10.63 -14.23 -28.34
N LEU A 109 10.70 -12.93 -28.01
CA LEU A 109 9.72 -12.26 -27.16
C LEU A 109 8.33 -12.29 -27.80
N LYS A 110 8.24 -11.91 -29.08
CA LYS A 110 6.98 -11.95 -29.83
C LYS A 110 6.39 -13.37 -29.92
N ALA A 111 7.24 -14.37 -30.14
CA ALA A 111 6.80 -15.76 -30.16
C ALA A 111 6.28 -16.24 -28.80
N ALA A 112 6.83 -15.72 -27.69
CA ALA A 112 6.36 -16.03 -26.34
C ALA A 112 5.00 -15.37 -26.04
N ASP A 113 4.77 -14.14 -26.51
CA ASP A 113 3.47 -13.44 -26.36
C ASP A 113 2.37 -14.10 -27.19
N ASP A 114 2.70 -14.54 -28.42
CA ASP A 114 1.78 -15.22 -29.33
C ASP A 114 1.48 -16.67 -28.88
N ALA A 115 2.25 -17.23 -27.95
CA ALA A 115 2.02 -18.56 -27.42
C ALA A 115 0.78 -18.57 -26.51
N GLN A 116 -0.26 -19.31 -26.90
CA GLN A 116 -1.40 -19.56 -26.02
C GLN A 116 -1.04 -20.64 -24.99
N TRP A 117 -1.24 -20.34 -23.71
CA TRP A 117 -1.01 -21.25 -22.58
C TRP A 117 -2.29 -22.00 -22.20
#